data_AF-A0A928GD66-F1
#
_entry.id   AF-A0A928GD66-F1
#
_cell.length_a   1.000
_cell.length_b   1.000
_cell.length_c   1.000
_cell.angle_alpha   90.00
_cell.angle_beta   90.00
_cell.angle_gamma   90.00
#
_symmetry.space_group_name_H-M   'P 1'
#
loop_
_entity.id
_entity.type
_entity.pdbx_description
1 polymer ?
#
loop_
_entity_poly.entity_id
_entity_poly.type
_entity_poly.pdbx_seq_one_letter_code
_entity_poly.pdbx_strand_id
1 'polypeptide(L)'
;MDITSELLAAYAEGNVSDSERKAVRQYLVDNPDELETIMMMMDEDYDLDIEDEAEVEDIASASDEGTFSDICYSAAAFAPRIVPMKNIIESLGHDDIGSFNKRLGDLLDELDL
;
A
#
# COMPACT_ATOMS: atom_id res chain seq x y z
N MET A 1 30.52 5.33 -30.43
CA MET A 1 29.57 6.45 -30.34
C MET A 1 29.48 6.74 -28.87
N ASP A 2 29.89 7.93 -28.47
CA ASP A 2 29.98 8.26 -27.06
C ASP A 2 28.61 8.76 -26.64
N ILE A 3 28.05 8.11 -25.62
CA ILE A 3 26.75 8.45 -25.08
C ILE A 3 26.94 9.63 -24.14
N THR A 4 26.20 10.71 -24.37
CA THR A 4 26.24 11.91 -23.54
C THR A 4 25.03 11.96 -22.61
N SER A 5 25.17 12.67 -21.49
CA SER A 5 24.06 12.91 -20.55
C SER A 5 22.87 13.62 -21.21
N GLU A 6 23.14 14.53 -22.16
CA GLU A 6 22.10 15.19 -22.97
C GLU A 6 21.31 14.20 -23.82
N LEU A 7 21.97 13.21 -24.43
CA LEU A 7 21.31 12.19 -25.23
C LEU A 7 20.46 11.24 -24.37
N LEU A 8 20.93 10.93 -23.15
CA LEU A 8 20.21 10.13 -22.17
C LEU A 8 18.95 10.85 -21.66
N ALA A 9 19.04 12.16 -21.42
CA ALA A 9 17.89 12.99 -21.08
C ALA A 9 16.88 13.06 -22.25
N ALA A 10 17.36 13.31 -23.47
CA ALA A 10 16.51 13.31 -24.66
C ALA A 10 15.87 11.93 -24.92
N TYR A 11 16.54 10.83 -24.53
CA TYR A 11 15.97 9.49 -24.55
C TYR A 11 14.82 9.32 -23.55
N ALA A 12 14.98 9.83 -22.32
CA ALA A 12 13.93 9.81 -21.30
C ALA A 12 12.69 10.63 -21.74
N GLU A 13 12.90 11.78 -22.37
CA GLU A 13 11.84 12.62 -22.96
C GLU A 13 11.21 12.01 -24.23
N GLY A 14 11.77 10.92 -24.77
CA GLY A 14 11.32 10.29 -26.01
C GLY A 14 11.69 11.04 -27.30
N ASN A 15 12.47 12.11 -27.21
CA ASN A 15 12.87 12.99 -28.32
C ASN A 15 14.21 12.58 -28.96
N VAL A 16 14.30 11.33 -29.41
CA VAL A 16 15.49 10.75 -30.06
C VAL A 16 15.12 9.96 -31.30
N SER A 17 16.03 9.94 -32.28
CA SER A 17 15.86 9.12 -33.49
C SER A 17 15.95 7.62 -33.19
N ASP A 18 15.40 6.77 -34.08
CA ASP A 18 15.46 5.32 -33.89
C ASP A 18 16.89 4.76 -33.87
N SER A 19 17.82 5.39 -34.59
CA SER A 19 19.25 5.05 -34.55
C SER A 19 19.86 5.32 -33.18
N GLU A 20 19.58 6.49 -32.60
CA GLU A 20 20.09 6.89 -31.29
C GLU A 20 19.46 6.06 -30.18
N ARG A 21 18.15 5.82 -30.26
CA ARG A 21 17.42 4.94 -29.34
C ARG A 21 18.04 3.56 -29.26
N LYS A 22 18.45 2.98 -30.39
CA LYS A 22 19.11 1.67 -30.42
C LYS A 22 20.51 1.72 -29.80
N ALA A 23 21.27 2.78 -30.06
CA ALA A 23 22.59 2.98 -29.45
C ALA A 23 22.49 3.14 -27.93
N VAL A 24 21.53 3.94 -27.45
CA VAL A 24 21.25 4.15 -26.02
C VAL A 24 20.79 2.85 -25.35
N ARG A 25 19.90 2.07 -25.97
CA ARG A 25 19.51 0.76 -25.43
C ARG A 25 20.68 -0.20 -25.27
N GLN A 26 21.58 -0.25 -26.26
CA GLN A 26 22.77 -1.09 -26.15
C GLN A 26 23.67 -0.62 -25.01
N TYR A 27 23.86 0.70 -24.88
CA TYR A 27 24.66 1.30 -23.83
C TYR A 27 24.10 1.03 -22.41
N LEU A 28 22.78 1.09 -22.24
CA LEU A 28 22.13 0.84 -20.94
C LEU A 28 22.18 -0.63 -20.52
N VAL A 29 22.30 -1.57 -21.46
CA VAL A 29 22.56 -2.98 -21.14
C VAL A 29 23.95 -3.15 -20.52
N ASP A 30 24.92 -2.38 -21.00
CA ASP A 30 26.30 -2.43 -20.51
C ASP A 30 26.52 -1.59 -19.23
N ASN A 31 25.60 -0.66 -18.92
CA ASN A 31 25.66 0.26 -17.78
C ASN A 31 24.33 0.29 -17.00
N PRO A 32 24.07 -0.70 -16.11
CA PRO A 32 22.82 -0.80 -15.38
C PRO A 32 22.57 0.37 -14.41
N ASP A 33 23.62 0.99 -13.88
CA ASP A 33 23.48 2.13 -12.95
C ASP A 33 22.85 3.36 -13.63
N GLU A 34 23.14 3.58 -14.91
CA GLU A 34 22.54 4.66 -15.70
C GLU A 34 21.11 4.33 -16.13
N LEU A 35 20.78 3.04 -16.29
CA LEU A 35 19.43 2.60 -16.56
C LEU A 35 18.48 2.94 -15.41
N GLU A 36 18.90 2.70 -14.17
CA GLU A 36 18.13 3.10 -12.98
C GLU A 36 17.87 4.62 -12.99
N THR A 37 18.90 5.41 -13.33
CA THR A 37 18.79 6.87 -13.42
C THR A 37 17.79 7.31 -14.49
N ILE A 38 17.80 6.69 -15.66
CA ILE A 38 16.82 6.97 -16.72
C ILE A 38 15.41 6.55 -16.33
N MET A 39 15.24 5.38 -15.70
CA MET A 39 13.92 4.94 -15.25
C MET A 39 13.31 5.95 -14.28
N MET A 40 14.09 6.46 -13.32
CA MET A 40 13.63 7.53 -12.41
C MET A 40 13.25 8.83 -13.13
N MET A 41 13.83 9.13 -14.30
CA MET A 41 13.47 10.31 -15.10
C MET A 41 12.25 10.08 -16.01
N MET A 42 11.92 8.83 -16.31
CA MET A 42 10.77 8.45 -17.14
C MET A 42 9.49 8.26 -16.34
N ASP A 43 9.61 8.06 -15.02
CA ASP A 43 8.46 7.93 -14.12
C ASP A 43 7.88 9.34 -13.86
N GLU A 44 6.68 9.59 -14.40
CA GLU A 44 5.93 10.86 -14.22
C GLU A 44 5.42 11.04 -12.77
N ASP A 45 5.46 9.99 -11.96
CA ASP A 45 4.78 9.87 -10.68
C ASP A 45 5.70 10.13 -9.47
N TYR A 46 6.89 10.71 -9.67
CA TYR A 46 7.70 11.24 -8.57
C TYR A 46 7.18 12.62 -8.16
N ASP A 47 5.91 12.67 -7.75
CA ASP A 47 5.42 13.69 -6.82
C ASP A 47 6.19 13.49 -5.51
N LEU A 48 7.43 13.97 -5.47
CA LEU A 48 8.05 14.29 -4.21
C LEU A 48 7.24 15.45 -3.68
N ASP A 49 6.24 15.12 -2.86
CA ASP A 49 5.76 15.97 -1.79
C ASP A 49 6.99 16.30 -0.93
N ILE A 50 7.80 17.24 -1.41
CA ILE A 50 8.69 18.01 -0.57
C ILE A 50 7.71 18.86 0.24
N GLU A 51 7.16 18.26 1.30
CA GLU A 51 6.51 18.97 2.39
C GLU A 51 7.56 19.89 3.02
N ASP A 52 7.88 20.97 2.32
CA ASP A 52 8.29 22.21 2.94
C ASP A 52 7.04 22.74 3.67
N GLU A 53 6.82 22.19 4.87
CA GLU A 53 6.36 22.91 6.04
C GLU A 53 5.27 23.97 5.76
N ALA A 54 4.07 23.55 5.36
CA ALA A 54 2.91 24.44 5.28
C ALA A 54 1.61 23.71 5.65
N GLU A 55 1.29 23.81 6.95
CA GLU A 55 -0.07 23.81 7.50
C GLU A 55 -0.99 22.62 7.12
N VAL A 56 -0.99 21.62 8.01
CA VAL A 56 -2.06 20.63 8.16
C VAL A 56 -3.43 21.30 8.33
N GLU A 57 -4.17 21.49 7.22
CA GLU A 57 -5.62 21.56 7.27
C GLU A 57 -6.21 20.19 6.90
N ASP A 58 -6.87 19.59 7.90
CA ASP A 58 -7.72 18.40 7.80
C ASP A 58 -8.68 18.51 6.60
N ILE A 59 -8.40 17.78 5.52
CA ILE A 59 -9.41 17.46 4.51
C ILE A 59 -9.64 15.95 4.54
N ALA A 60 -10.67 15.59 5.31
CA ALA A 60 -11.33 14.31 5.20
C ALA A 60 -11.89 14.14 3.78
N SER A 61 -11.26 13.29 2.97
CA SER A 61 -11.86 12.75 1.75
C SER A 61 -12.08 11.25 1.92
N ALA A 62 -13.35 10.90 2.02
CA ALA A 62 -13.83 9.53 2.01
C ALA A 62 -13.75 8.97 0.59
N SER A 63 -13.05 7.84 0.42
CA SER A 63 -13.24 6.96 -0.73
C SER A 63 -13.01 5.50 -0.32
N ASP A 64 -14.07 4.72 -0.50
CA ASP A 64 -14.27 3.29 -0.32
C ASP A 64 -13.02 2.39 -0.37
N GLU A 65 -12.52 2.03 0.79
CA GLU A 65 -11.98 0.70 1.05
C GLU A 65 -12.34 0.44 2.51
N GLY A 66 -13.35 -0.39 2.79
CA GLY A 66 -13.60 -0.84 4.16
C GLY A 66 -12.39 -1.63 4.64
N THR A 67 -11.37 -0.92 5.10
CA THR A 67 -10.09 -1.50 5.47
C THR A 67 -10.35 -2.45 6.63
N PHE A 68 -9.63 -3.57 6.67
CA PHE A 68 -9.78 -4.57 7.73
C PHE A 68 -9.72 -3.94 9.14
N SER A 69 -9.03 -2.80 9.27
CA SER A 69 -9.02 -1.92 10.45
C SER A 69 -10.40 -1.41 10.84
N ASP A 70 -11.25 -0.95 9.92
CA ASP A 70 -12.60 -0.44 10.23
C ASP A 70 -13.52 -1.55 10.75
N ILE A 71 -13.38 -2.76 10.19
CA ILE A 71 -14.06 -3.96 10.66
C ILE A 71 -13.59 -4.31 12.08
N CYS A 72 -12.27 -4.32 12.31
CA CYS A 72 -11.70 -4.61 13.62
C CYS A 72 -12.10 -3.55 14.66
N TYR A 73 -12.11 -2.28 14.28
CA TYR A 73 -12.46 -1.17 15.16
C TYR A 73 -13.94 -1.22 15.53
N SER A 74 -14.81 -1.48 14.55
CA SER A 74 -16.24 -1.68 14.76
C SER A 74 -16.52 -2.91 15.65
N ALA A 75 -15.80 -4.01 15.44
CA ALA A 75 -15.93 -5.21 16.28
C ALA A 75 -15.42 -4.97 17.71
N ALA A 76 -14.31 -4.25 17.88
CA ALA A 76 -13.73 -3.93 19.18
C ALA A 76 -14.65 -3.03 20.03
N ALA A 77 -15.50 -2.21 19.42
CA ALA A 77 -16.49 -1.40 20.14
C ALA A 77 -17.48 -2.25 20.95
N PHE A 78 -17.74 -3.49 20.52
CA PHE A 78 -18.60 -4.45 21.22
C PHE A 78 -17.82 -5.42 22.12
N ALA A 79 -16.49 -5.35 22.13
CA ALA A 79 -15.69 -6.18 23.02
C ALA A 79 -15.95 -5.79 24.48
N PRO A 80 -16.08 -6.75 25.41
CA PRO A 80 -16.24 -6.46 26.82
C PRO A 80 -15.11 -5.55 27.29
N ARG A 81 -15.46 -4.36 27.77
CA ARG A 81 -14.47 -3.47 28.40
C ARG A 81 -13.95 -4.19 29.64
N ILE A 82 -12.72 -4.70 29.56
CA ILE A 82 -12.03 -5.26 30.72
C ILE A 82 -11.67 -4.08 31.61
N VAL A 83 -12.62 -3.69 32.46
CA VAL A 83 -12.34 -2.84 33.61
C VAL A 83 -11.32 -3.62 34.45
N PRO A 84 -10.16 -3.06 34.82
CA PRO A 84 -9.25 -3.73 35.73
C PRO A 84 -9.88 -3.70 37.12
N MET A 85 -10.85 -4.59 37.36
CA MET A 85 -11.24 -4.96 38.71
C MET A 85 -10.09 -5.77 39.28
N LYS A 86 -9.34 -5.12 40.18
CA LYS A 86 -8.45 -5.82 41.12
C LYS A 86 -9.22 -6.99 41.74
N ASN A 87 -8.72 -8.18 41.49
CA ASN A 87 -9.01 -9.44 42.16
C ASN A 87 -10.43 -10.00 41.98
N ILE A 88 -10.65 -10.85 40.97
CA ILE A 88 -11.27 -12.18 41.15
C ILE A 88 -10.64 -13.13 40.13
N ILE A 89 -9.62 -13.85 40.57
CA ILE A 89 -9.22 -15.13 39.97
C ILE A 89 -10.34 -16.10 40.33
N GLU A 90 -11.24 -16.43 39.39
CA GLU A 90 -12.15 -17.61 39.35
C GLU A 90 -13.42 -17.29 38.54
N SER A 91 -13.35 -17.41 37.21
CA SER A 91 -14.47 -17.92 36.36
C SER A 91 -14.10 -18.09 34.88
N LEU A 92 -12.82 -18.13 34.53
CA LEU A 92 -12.37 -18.37 33.15
C LEU A 92 -12.45 -19.88 32.86
N GLY A 93 -13.64 -20.41 32.65
CA GLY A 93 -13.80 -21.81 32.32
C GLY A 93 -15.22 -22.31 32.36
N HIS A 94 -16.05 -21.92 31.40
CA HIS A 94 -16.89 -22.87 30.67
C HIS A 94 -17.56 -22.18 29.47
N ASP A 95 -17.55 -22.87 28.34
CA ASP A 95 -18.56 -22.82 27.28
C ASP A 95 -18.75 -21.53 26.46
N ASP A 96 -17.91 -21.31 25.43
CA ASP A 96 -18.36 -20.46 24.30
C ASP A 96 -17.75 -20.81 22.93
N ILE A 97 -16.89 -21.83 22.81
CA ILE A 97 -16.38 -22.27 21.50
C ILE A 97 -17.49 -22.95 20.68
N GLY A 98 -18.38 -23.72 21.32
CA GLY A 98 -19.49 -24.38 20.64
C GLY A 98 -20.59 -23.42 20.17
N SER A 99 -20.83 -22.33 20.91
CA SER A 99 -21.81 -21.30 20.59
C SER A 99 -21.45 -20.56 19.31
N PHE A 100 -20.17 -20.17 19.17
CA PHE A 100 -19.70 -19.48 17.98
C PHE A 100 -19.76 -20.37 16.73
N ASN A 101 -19.27 -21.60 16.80
CA ASN A 101 -19.28 -22.52 15.65
C ASN A 101 -20.70 -22.84 15.16
N LYS A 102 -21.67 -22.91 16.07
CA LYS A 102 -23.07 -23.14 15.70
C LYS A 102 -23.66 -21.93 14.98
N ARG A 103 -23.43 -20.71 15.49
CA ARG A 103 -23.90 -19.48 14.84
C ARG A 103 -23.22 -19.24 13.49
N LEU A 104 -21.96 -19.63 13.35
CA LEU A 104 -21.25 -19.58 12.07
C LEU A 104 -21.81 -20.60 11.07
N GLY A 105 -22.13 -21.81 11.53
CA GLY A 105 -22.78 -22.84 10.71
C GLY A 105 -24.15 -22.39 10.20
N ASP A 106 -25.00 -21.88 11.09
CA ASP A 106 -26.33 -21.39 10.73
C ASP A 106 -26.26 -20.24 9.69
N LEU A 107 -25.22 -19.40 9.76
CA LEU A 107 -25.00 -18.30 8.80
C LEU A 107 -24.50 -18.77 7.43
N LEU A 108 -23.69 -19.83 7.38
CA LEU A 108 -23.24 -20.41 6.11
C LEU A 108 -24.39 -21.13 5.39
N ASP A 109 -25.22 -21.86 6.15
CA ASP A 109 -26.44 -22.48 5.64
C ASP A 109 -27.44 -21.43 5.10
N GLU A 110 -27.54 -20.25 5.73
CA GLU A 110 -28.39 -19.15 5.23
C GLU A 110 -27.87 -18.52 3.91
N LEU A 111 -26.56 -18.60 3.67
CA LEU A 111 -25.91 -18.07 2.46
C LEU A 111 -25.84 -19.09 1.31
N ASP A 112 -26.38 -20.30 1.50
CA ASP A 112 -26.35 -21.41 0.53
C ASP A 112 -24.91 -21.74 0.04
N LEU A 113 -23.93 -21.59 0.95
CA LEU A 113 -22.49 -21.85 0.79
C LEU A 113 -22.10 -23.20 1.42
#